data_AF-A0A2M8WKI8-F1
#
_entry.id   AF-A0A2M8WKI8-F1
#
_cell.length_a   1.000
_cell.length_b   1.000
_cell.length_c   1.000
_cell.angle_alpha   90.00
_cell.angle_beta   90.00
_cell.angle_gamma   90.00
#
_symmetry.space_group_name_H-M   'P 1'
#
loop_
_entity.id
_entity.type
_entity.pdbx_description
1 polymer ?
#
loop_
_entity_poly.entity_id
_entity_poly.type
_entity_poly.pdbx_seq_one_letter_code
_entity_poly.pdbx_strand_id
1 'polypeptide(L)'
;MPQAHHQDDTHTMIDAPDLWEMAVIGRHGRPPLRFKGQRHARMQRRVSAQDTLNIELWARRKGDFVLAYSDATVSPTKIQAVVVDGQSQAMDHLEALCAATTVLTAHNDLPVALTEALQTLRLQQEFAILVGDFLAALDAFDARTPRVRLTTEA
;
A
#
# COMPACT_ATOMS: atom_id res chain seq x y z
N MET A 1 -14.15 -10.97 36.94
CA MET A 1 -14.47 -9.83 36.06
C MET A 1 -13.72 -10.04 34.74
N PRO A 2 -14.34 -10.60 33.68
CA PRO A 2 -13.66 -10.73 32.40
C PRO A 2 -13.68 -9.37 31.69
N GLN A 3 -12.50 -8.78 31.44
CA GLN A 3 -12.36 -7.59 30.62
C GLN A 3 -12.56 -7.99 29.15
N ALA A 4 -13.62 -7.49 28.55
CA ALA A 4 -13.81 -7.51 27.11
C ALA A 4 -12.68 -6.70 26.46
N HIS A 5 -11.77 -7.37 25.76
CA HIS A 5 -10.89 -6.71 24.81
C HIS A 5 -11.74 -6.26 23.64
N HIS A 6 -11.89 -4.94 23.53
CA HIS A 6 -12.44 -4.25 22.37
C HIS A 6 -11.64 -4.71 21.15
N GLN A 7 -12.27 -5.46 20.26
CA GLN A 7 -11.81 -5.63 18.89
C GLN A 7 -11.87 -4.22 18.28
N ASP A 8 -10.71 -3.58 18.17
CA ASP A 8 -10.55 -2.38 17.35
C ASP A 8 -10.72 -2.85 15.91
N ASP A 9 -11.89 -2.60 15.34
CA ASP A 9 -12.23 -2.92 13.97
C ASP A 9 -11.21 -2.25 13.05
N THR A 10 -10.30 -3.05 12.47
CA THR A 10 -9.40 -2.63 11.41
C THR A 10 -10.25 -2.26 10.19
N HIS A 11 -10.75 -1.02 10.15
CA HIS A 11 -11.42 -0.46 8.99
C HIS A 11 -10.38 -0.20 7.90
N THR A 12 -10.03 -1.25 7.17
CA THR A 12 -9.41 -1.16 5.85
C THR A 12 -10.49 -0.62 4.91
N MET A 13 -10.66 0.71 4.86
CA MET A 13 -11.52 1.32 3.85
C MET A 13 -10.89 1.09 2.47
N ILE A 14 -11.51 0.19 1.71
CA ILE A 14 -11.24 0.00 0.28
C ILE A 14 -11.99 1.12 -0.44
N ASP A 15 -11.34 2.26 -0.65
CA ASP A 15 -11.81 3.24 -1.63
C ASP A 15 -11.57 2.64 -3.04
N ALA A 16 -12.62 2.04 -3.60
CA ALA A 16 -12.66 1.65 -5.01
C ALA A 16 -12.93 2.89 -5.91
N PRO A 17 -12.48 2.89 -7.19
CA PRO A 17 -11.62 3.95 -7.73
C PRO A 17 -12.28 4.82 -8.82
N ASP A 18 -11.79 6.06 -9.03
CA ASP A 18 -11.48 6.58 -10.39
C ASP A 18 -10.78 7.96 -10.48
N LEU A 19 -10.27 8.55 -9.40
CA LEU A 19 -9.72 9.91 -9.50
C LEU A 19 -8.21 9.91 -9.28
N TRP A 20 -7.50 9.87 -10.41
CA TRP A 20 -6.16 10.44 -10.50
C TRP A 20 -6.22 11.88 -10.00
N GLU A 21 -5.87 12.09 -8.73
CA GLU A 21 -6.03 13.36 -8.06
C GLU A 21 -4.67 14.03 -7.81
N MET A 22 -4.71 15.35 -7.57
CA MET A 22 -3.54 16.08 -7.14
C MET A 22 -3.35 15.87 -5.64
N ALA A 23 -2.35 15.08 -5.28
CA ALA A 23 -1.94 14.84 -3.90
C ALA A 23 -0.80 15.79 -3.50
N VAL A 24 -0.83 16.25 -2.25
CA VAL A 24 0.23 17.04 -1.63
C VAL A 24 0.59 16.37 -0.31
N ILE A 25 1.76 15.75 -0.25
CA ILE A 25 2.24 15.04 0.94
C ILE A 25 3.34 15.85 1.61
N GLY A 26 3.14 16.20 2.88
CA GLY A 26 4.15 16.85 3.71
C GLY A 26 5.37 15.96 3.90
N ARG A 27 6.57 16.56 3.92
CA ARG A 27 7.82 15.83 4.17
C ARG A 27 8.60 16.52 5.26
N HIS A 28 8.97 15.80 6.31
CA HIS A 28 9.74 16.39 7.38
C HIS A 28 11.13 16.81 6.91
N GLY A 29 11.48 18.09 7.14
CA GLY A 29 12.77 18.67 6.75
C GLY A 29 12.97 18.82 5.22
N ARG A 30 11.92 18.62 4.41
CA ARG A 30 11.98 18.73 2.94
C ARG A 30 10.74 19.43 2.39
N PRO A 31 10.80 20.00 1.17
CA PRO A 31 9.61 20.53 0.53
C PRO A 31 8.53 19.44 0.36
N PRO A 32 7.24 19.80 0.45
CA PRO A 32 6.14 18.85 0.25
C PRO A 32 6.18 18.27 -1.16
N LEU A 33 5.85 16.98 -1.28
CA LEU A 33 5.77 16.30 -2.57
C LEU A 33 4.41 16.55 -3.19
N ARG A 34 4.38 17.14 -4.38
CA ARG A 34 3.17 17.39 -5.15
C ARG A 34 3.16 16.49 -6.38
N PHE A 35 2.12 15.69 -6.55
CA PHE A 35 2.03 14.77 -7.68
C PHE A 35 0.58 14.47 -8.04
N LYS A 36 0.36 14.02 -9.29
CA LYS A 36 -0.90 13.44 -9.72
C LYS A 36 -0.83 11.92 -9.53
N GLY A 37 -1.67 11.38 -8.66
CA GLY A 37 -1.61 9.98 -8.26
C GLY A 37 -2.97 9.39 -7.95
N GLN A 38 -3.02 8.06 -7.92
CA GLN A 38 -4.15 7.29 -7.45
C GLN A 38 -3.72 6.58 -6.17
N ARG A 39 -4.50 6.72 -5.10
CA ARG A 39 -4.23 6.01 -3.86
C ARG A 39 -4.51 4.52 -4.06
N HIS A 40 -3.47 3.71 -3.91
CA HIS A 40 -3.56 2.25 -4.01
C HIS A 40 -3.88 1.62 -2.66
N ALA A 41 -3.25 2.12 -1.61
CA ALA A 41 -3.48 1.62 -0.25
C ALA A 41 -3.38 2.77 0.75
N ARG A 42 -4.18 2.68 1.80
CA ARG A 42 -4.07 3.50 3.00
C ARG A 42 -4.22 2.60 4.21
N MET A 43 -3.31 2.77 5.15
CA MET A 43 -3.36 2.11 6.44
C MET A 43 -3.15 3.15 7.53
N GLN A 44 -3.97 3.06 8.55
CA GLN A 44 -3.91 3.92 9.72
C GLN A 44 -4.02 3.04 10.95
N ARG A 45 -3.05 3.13 11.85
CA ARG A 45 -3.00 2.30 13.05
C ARG A 45 -2.53 3.09 14.26
N ARG A 46 -3.27 2.98 15.35
CA ARG A 46 -2.88 3.58 16.62
C ARG A 46 -1.67 2.83 17.20
N VAL A 47 -0.65 3.59 17.59
CA VAL A 47 0.59 3.06 18.19
C VAL A 47 0.70 3.47 19.66
N SER A 48 0.07 4.59 20.04
CA SER A 48 -0.01 5.03 21.44
C SER A 48 -1.30 5.82 21.69
N ALA A 49 -1.49 6.32 22.92
CA ALA A 49 -2.62 7.20 23.23
C ALA A 49 -2.66 8.45 22.34
N GLN A 50 -1.52 8.94 21.88
CA GLN A 50 -1.38 10.18 21.11
C GLN A 50 -0.86 9.95 19.68
N ASP A 51 -0.34 8.76 19.39
CA ASP A 51 0.38 8.48 18.15
C ASP A 51 -0.35 7.49 17.26
N THR A 52 -0.34 7.79 15.96
CA THR A 52 -0.92 6.96 14.92
C THR A 52 0.07 6.82 13.76
N LEU A 53 0.39 5.57 13.43
CA LEU A 53 1.13 5.20 12.23
C LEU A 53 0.18 5.33 11.04
N ASN A 54 0.53 6.21 10.10
CA ASN A 54 -0.12 6.27 8.79
C ASN A 54 0.85 5.73 7.75
N ILE A 55 0.36 4.90 6.83
CA ILE A 55 1.09 4.42 5.66
C ILE A 55 0.16 4.57 4.46
N GLU A 56 0.63 5.23 3.43
CA GLU A 56 -0.10 5.38 2.18
C GLU A 56 0.79 5.01 1.00
N LEU A 57 0.24 4.22 0.09
CA LEU A 57 0.86 3.88 -1.17
C LEU A 57 0.05 4.51 -2.29
N TRP A 58 0.70 5.30 -3.13
CA TRP A 58 0.10 5.96 -4.28
C TRP A 58 0.77 5.50 -5.56
N ALA A 59 -0.01 5.07 -6.55
CA ALA A 59 0.47 4.94 -7.92
C ALA A 59 0.51 6.32 -8.57
N ARG A 60 1.58 6.64 -9.29
CA ARG A 60 1.69 7.86 -10.08
C ARG A 60 1.46 7.56 -11.55
N ARG A 61 0.94 8.57 -12.27
CA ARG A 61 0.60 8.41 -13.69
C ARG A 61 1.83 8.16 -14.58
N LYS A 62 3.02 8.48 -14.07
CA LYS A 62 4.30 8.27 -14.76
C LYS A 62 4.84 6.84 -14.64
N GLY A 63 4.17 5.97 -13.87
CA GLY A 63 4.53 4.57 -13.70
C GLY A 63 5.29 4.26 -12.41
N ASP A 64 5.74 5.27 -11.67
CA ASP A 64 6.35 5.14 -10.35
C ASP A 64 5.32 5.21 -9.22
N PHE A 65 5.75 4.96 -7.99
CA PHE A 65 4.93 4.99 -6.79
C PHE A 65 5.43 6.03 -5.78
N VAL A 66 4.54 6.49 -4.92
CA VAL A 66 4.90 7.24 -3.71
C VAL A 66 4.51 6.41 -2.51
N LEU A 67 5.49 6.14 -1.65
CA LEU A 67 5.26 5.64 -0.30
C LEU A 67 5.33 6.83 0.65
N ALA A 68 4.24 7.09 1.36
CA ALA A 68 4.18 8.07 2.43
C ALA A 68 3.93 7.35 3.76
N TYR A 69 4.63 7.75 4.81
CA TYR A 69 4.50 7.13 6.12
C TYR A 69 4.80 8.11 7.26
N SER A 70 4.18 7.88 8.41
CA SER A 70 4.57 8.52 9.67
C SER A 70 5.95 7.99 10.10
N ASP A 71 6.94 8.88 10.22
CA ASP A 71 8.30 8.57 10.63
C ASP A 71 8.40 8.39 12.14
N ALA A 72 8.03 7.20 12.57
CA ALA A 72 8.02 6.86 13.97
C ALA A 72 9.42 6.68 14.59
N THR A 73 10.50 6.76 13.79
CA THR A 73 11.89 6.78 14.30
C THR A 73 12.32 8.15 14.81
N VAL A 74 11.71 9.23 14.29
CA VAL A 74 12.00 10.61 14.70
C VAL A 74 10.85 11.22 15.49
N SER A 75 9.61 11.04 15.02
CA SER A 75 8.36 11.30 15.73
C SER A 75 7.20 10.85 14.86
N PRO A 76 6.24 10.06 15.36
CA PRO A 76 5.08 9.57 14.58
C PRO A 76 4.18 10.67 14.01
N THR A 77 4.35 11.93 14.42
CA THR A 77 3.69 13.11 13.82
C THR A 77 4.39 13.64 12.56
N LYS A 78 5.65 13.23 12.32
CA LYS A 78 6.45 13.68 11.19
C LYS A 78 6.21 12.76 10.00
N ILE A 79 5.60 13.28 8.95
CA ILE A 79 5.37 12.51 7.72
C ILE A 79 6.63 12.51 6.86
N GLN A 80 6.99 11.35 6.34
CA GLN A 80 7.97 11.16 5.28
C GLN A 80 7.28 10.67 4.02
N ALA A 81 7.89 10.99 2.88
CA ALA A 81 7.46 10.48 1.59
C ALA A 81 8.66 10.26 0.68
N VAL A 82 8.65 9.11 0.00
CA VAL A 82 9.68 8.66 -0.94
C VAL A 82 9.02 8.20 -2.23
N VAL A 83 9.69 8.49 -3.35
CA VAL A 83 9.31 7.96 -4.67
C VAL A 83 10.06 6.65 -4.85
N VAL A 84 9.35 5.62 -5.29
CA VAL A 84 9.87 4.26 -5.49
C VAL A 84 9.38 3.73 -6.85
N ASP A 85 10.17 2.88 -7.49
CA ASP A 85 9.91 2.41 -8.85
C ASP A 85 8.78 1.38 -8.92
N GLY A 86 8.42 0.78 -7.78
CA GLY A 86 7.37 -0.23 -7.71
C GLY A 86 6.99 -0.59 -6.29
N GLN A 87 5.92 -1.37 -6.16
CA GLN A 87 5.41 -1.84 -4.87
C GLN A 87 6.45 -2.68 -4.11
N SER A 88 7.27 -3.49 -4.80
CA SER A 88 8.35 -4.26 -4.17
C SER A 88 9.34 -3.36 -3.43
N GLN A 89 9.80 -2.29 -4.07
CA GLN A 89 10.74 -1.35 -3.45
C GLN A 89 10.09 -0.55 -2.31
N ALA A 90 8.77 -0.31 -2.38
CA ALA A 90 8.03 0.26 -1.25
C ALA A 90 8.07 -0.69 -0.03
N MET A 91 7.91 -2.00 -0.24
CA MET A 91 8.00 -3.00 0.81
C MET A 91 9.43 -3.12 1.35
N ASP A 92 10.45 -3.18 0.50
CA ASP A 92 11.86 -3.22 0.92
C ASP A 92 12.20 -2.02 1.81
N HIS A 93 11.68 -0.83 1.46
CA HIS A 93 11.85 0.39 2.25
C HIS A 93 11.18 0.29 3.62
N LEU A 94 9.94 -0.23 3.67
CA LEU A 94 9.23 -0.46 4.93
C LEU A 94 9.92 -1.53 5.80
N GLU A 95 10.45 -2.59 5.21
CA GLU A 95 11.21 -3.64 5.91
C GLU A 95 12.50 -3.09 6.53
N ALA A 96 13.25 -2.28 5.78
CA ALA A 96 14.43 -1.61 6.30
C ALA A 96 14.08 -0.71 7.50
N LEU A 97 12.94 0.00 7.44
CA LEU A 97 12.44 0.81 8.56
C LEU A 97 12.06 -0.05 9.75
N CYS A 98 11.35 -1.17 9.57
CA CYS A 98 11.04 -2.12 10.64
C CYS A 98 12.31 -2.60 11.35
N ALA A 99 13.31 -3.02 10.56
CA ALA A 99 14.57 -3.53 11.08
C ALA A 99 15.32 -2.45 11.88
N ALA A 100 15.39 -1.22 11.36
CA ALA A 100 16.03 -0.10 12.05
C ALA A 100 15.30 0.28 13.36
N THR A 101 13.97 0.23 13.36
CA THR A 101 13.14 0.63 14.52
C THR A 101 13.17 -0.40 15.64
N THR A 102 13.23 -1.69 15.31
CA THR A 102 13.40 -2.80 16.28
C THR A 102 14.67 -2.66 17.11
N VAL A 103 15.70 -2.01 16.55
CA VAL A 103 16.99 -1.76 17.22
C VAL A 103 16.98 -0.51 18.11
N LEU A 104 16.09 0.46 17.83
CA LEU A 104 16.19 1.83 18.36
C LEU A 104 15.17 2.20 19.45
N THR A 105 14.03 1.52 19.58
CA THR A 105 12.91 2.02 20.41
C THR A 105 12.36 1.06 21.45
N ALA A 106 12.05 1.60 22.64
CA ALA A 106 11.31 0.98 23.75
C ALA A 106 9.77 1.03 23.58
N HIS A 107 9.28 1.35 22.37
CA HIS A 107 7.84 1.38 22.06
C HIS A 107 7.45 0.03 21.46
N ASN A 108 6.84 -0.82 22.28
CA ASN A 108 6.55 -2.22 21.95
C ASN A 108 5.61 -2.40 20.74
N ASP A 109 4.79 -1.41 20.40
CA ASP A 109 3.69 -1.61 19.45
C ASP A 109 4.00 -1.15 18.02
N LEU A 110 5.07 -0.37 17.81
CA LEU A 110 5.41 0.18 16.51
C LEU A 110 5.99 -0.86 15.53
N PRO A 111 6.97 -1.71 15.92
CA PRO A 111 7.46 -2.76 15.05
C PRO A 111 6.37 -3.78 14.67
N VAL A 112 5.47 -4.07 15.61
CA VAL A 112 4.30 -4.94 15.38
C VAL A 112 3.36 -4.32 14.35
N ALA A 113 2.98 -3.05 14.54
CA ALA A 113 2.13 -2.33 13.59
C ALA A 113 2.72 -2.26 12.18
N LEU A 114 4.03 -2.02 12.04
CA LEU A 114 4.70 -2.01 10.74
C LEU A 114 4.79 -3.40 10.12
N THR A 115 5.01 -4.45 10.92
CA THR A 115 5.06 -5.84 10.43
C THR A 115 3.71 -6.29 9.89
N GLU A 116 2.62 -5.99 10.59
CA GLU A 116 1.27 -6.29 10.11
C GLU A 116 0.91 -5.48 8.85
N ALA A 117 1.39 -4.25 8.74
CA ALA A 117 1.23 -3.45 7.53
C ALA A 117 1.94 -4.07 6.33
N LEU A 118 3.17 -4.53 6.52
CA LEU A 118 3.95 -5.26 5.51
C LEU A 118 3.24 -6.55 5.08
N GLN A 119 2.74 -7.34 6.02
CA GLN A 119 2.00 -8.57 5.70
C GLN A 119 0.76 -8.27 4.86
N THR A 120 0.00 -7.23 5.22
CA THR A 120 -1.17 -6.80 4.45
C THR A 120 -0.80 -6.40 3.01
N LEU A 121 0.26 -5.60 2.85
CA LEU A 121 0.72 -5.15 1.53
C LEU A 121 1.23 -6.33 0.67
N ARG A 122 1.91 -7.31 1.28
CA ARG A 122 2.36 -8.54 0.60
C ARG A 122 1.17 -9.37 0.12
N LEU A 123 0.18 -9.63 0.97
CA LEU A 123 -1.04 -10.36 0.59
C LEU A 123 -1.78 -9.66 -0.55
N GLN A 124 -1.85 -8.32 -0.53
CA GLN A 124 -2.45 -7.55 -1.62
C GLN A 124 -1.67 -7.71 -2.93
N GLN A 125 -0.34 -7.69 -2.88
CA GLN A 125 0.49 -7.90 -4.06
C GLN A 125 0.34 -9.32 -4.62
N GLU A 126 0.37 -10.33 -3.77
CA GLU A 126 0.17 -11.74 -4.16
C GLU A 126 -1.19 -11.93 -4.82
N PHE A 127 -2.25 -11.35 -4.25
CA PHE A 127 -3.58 -11.39 -4.84
C PHE A 127 -3.63 -10.69 -6.20
N ALA A 128 -3.02 -9.51 -6.33
CA ALA A 128 -2.97 -8.77 -7.59
C ALA A 128 -2.22 -9.55 -8.69
N ILE A 129 -1.12 -10.22 -8.34
CA ILE A 129 -0.38 -11.10 -9.27
C ILE A 129 -1.27 -12.27 -9.71
N LEU A 130 -1.93 -12.96 -8.77
CA LEU A 130 -2.79 -14.10 -9.07
C LEU A 130 -3.96 -13.72 -9.98
N VAL A 131 -4.59 -12.58 -9.74
CA VAL A 131 -5.65 -12.05 -10.63
C VAL A 131 -5.08 -11.69 -12.00
N GLY A 132 -3.90 -11.06 -12.04
CA GLY A 132 -3.21 -10.74 -13.29
C GLY A 132 -2.91 -11.98 -14.13
N ASP A 133 -2.36 -13.03 -13.51
CA ASP A 133 -2.06 -14.31 -14.16
C ASP A 133 -3.33 -14.99 -14.67
N PHE A 134 -4.41 -14.94 -13.89
CA PHE A 134 -5.71 -15.48 -14.30
C PHE A 134 -6.28 -14.73 -15.51
N LEU A 135 -6.26 -13.39 -15.50
CA LEU A 135 -6.72 -12.58 -16.63
C LEU A 135 -5.86 -12.82 -17.89
N ALA A 136 -4.54 -12.91 -17.73
CA ALA A 136 -3.65 -13.23 -18.84
C ALA A 136 -3.91 -14.63 -19.42
N ALA A 137 -4.25 -15.61 -18.57
CA ALA A 137 -4.63 -16.94 -19.01
C ALA A 137 -5.97 -16.95 -19.77
N LEU A 138 -6.94 -16.14 -19.34
CA LEU A 138 -8.21 -15.94 -20.07
C LEU A 138 -7.97 -15.28 -21.43
N ASP A 139 -7.19 -14.21 -21.50
CA ASP A 139 -6.84 -13.55 -22.76
C ASP A 139 -6.13 -14.53 -23.72
N ALA A 140 -5.21 -15.34 -23.20
CA ALA A 140 -4.52 -16.36 -23.97
C ALA A 140 -5.46 -17.48 -24.45
N PHE A 141 -6.52 -17.78 -23.71
CA PHE A 141 -7.55 -18.73 -24.10
C PHE A 141 -8.45 -18.16 -25.20
N ASP A 142 -8.92 -16.92 -25.04
CA ASP A 142 -9.73 -16.21 -26.03
C ASP A 142 -8.96 -16.04 -27.34
N ALA A 143 -7.67 -15.69 -27.28
CA ALA A 143 -6.81 -15.57 -28.45
C ALA A 143 -6.59 -16.91 -29.21
N ARG A 144 -6.76 -18.05 -28.53
CA ARG A 144 -6.65 -19.39 -29.13
C ARG A 144 -7.96 -19.94 -29.67
N THR A 145 -9.08 -19.26 -29.45
CA THR A 145 -10.38 -19.72 -29.94
C THR A 145 -10.48 -19.42 -31.44
N PRO A 146 -10.50 -20.43 -32.33
CA PRO A 146 -10.61 -20.17 -33.76
C PRO A 146 -11.97 -19.54 -34.05
N ARG A 147 -11.97 -18.34 -34.62
CA ARG A 147 -13.18 -17.73 -35.19
C ARG A 147 -13.68 -18.62 -36.31
N VAL A 148 -14.67 -19.47 -36.02
CA VAL A 148 -15.43 -20.19 -37.04
C VAL A 148 -16.09 -19.13 -37.91
N ARG A 149 -15.51 -18.87 -39.09
CA ARG A 149 -16.19 -18.13 -40.14
C ARG A 149 -17.33 -19.02 -40.60
N LEU A 150 -18.56 -18.69 -40.20
CA LEU A 150 -19.74 -19.16 -40.88
C LEU A 150 -19.69 -18.59 -42.30
N THR A 151 -19.13 -19.34 -43.24
CA THR A 151 -19.32 -19.11 -44.67
C THR A 151 -20.77 -19.46 -44.95
N THR A 152 -21.64 -18.44 -44.93
CA THR A 152 -22.96 -18.51 -45.51
C THR A 152 -22.83 -18.01 -46.94
N GLU A 153 -22.62 -18.92 -47.90
CA GLU A 153 -22.90 -18.63 -49.30
C GLU A 153 -23.67 -19.79 -49.92
N ALA A 154 -24.71 -19.37 -50.65
CA ALA A 154 -25.81 -20.12 -51.25
C ALA A 154 -25.42 -20.83 -52.56
#